data_AF-A0A3P1W3S3-F1
#
_entry.id   AF-A0A3P1W3S3-F1
#
_cell.length_a   1.000
_cell.length_b   1.000
_cell.length_c   1.000
_cell.angle_alpha   90.00
_cell.angle_beta   90.00
_cell.angle_gamma   90.00
#
_symmetry.space_group_name_H-M   'P 1'
#
loop_
_entity.id
_entity.type
_entity.pdbx_description
1 polymer ?
#
loop_
_entity_poly.entity_id
_entity_poly.type
_entity_poly.pdbx_seq_one_letter_code
_entity_poly.pdbx_strand_id
1 'polypeptide(L)'
;MPTTLEVQSMLTDRYQTTVPETVRRVLKLGERDKIHYTIRPSGEVVLTRAKMSEGDDPVLGQFLGLLAQDMTRYPERLQLVDTALVQRLQSLVGGVEVDLDAALSADDE
;
A
#
# COMPACT_ATOMS: atom_id res chain seq x y z
N MET A 1 25.36 8.45 8.29
CA MET A 1 24.99 9.03 9.59
C MET A 1 23.62 9.68 9.43
N PRO A 2 22.58 9.32 10.19
CA PRO A 2 21.31 10.02 10.10
C PRO A 2 21.54 11.47 10.56
N THR A 3 21.16 12.42 9.71
CA THR A 3 21.27 13.85 10.01
C THR A 3 20.04 14.24 10.81
N THR A 4 20.22 14.66 12.05
CA THR A 4 19.13 15.24 12.85
C THR A 4 18.80 16.61 12.27
N LEU A 5 17.56 16.81 11.85
CA LEU A 5 17.07 18.07 11.29
C LEU A 5 16.14 18.72 12.32
N GLU A 6 16.53 19.88 12.82
CA GLU A 6 15.73 20.66 13.77
C GLU A 6 15.05 21.80 13.03
N VAL A 7 13.71 21.84 13.08
CA VAL A 7 12.91 22.89 12.46
C VAL A 7 11.77 23.24 13.41
N GLN A 8 11.48 24.53 13.55
CA GLN A 8 10.41 25.04 14.40
C GLN A 8 9.24 25.51 13.53
N SER A 9 8.02 25.39 14.04
CA SER A 9 6.82 25.99 13.44
C SER A 9 6.00 26.66 14.53
N MET A 10 5.42 27.81 14.18
CA MET A 10 4.50 28.52 15.06
C MET A 10 3.08 27.97 14.90
N LEU A 11 2.31 28.00 15.99
CA LEU A 11 0.87 27.77 15.93
C LEU A 11 0.17 29.04 15.46
N THR A 12 -0.75 28.88 14.51
CA THR A 12 -1.68 29.95 14.14
C THR A 12 -2.71 30.16 15.24
N ASP A 13 -3.48 31.25 15.16
CA ASP A 13 -4.58 31.58 16.09
C ASP A 13 -5.67 30.50 16.18
N ARG A 14 -5.71 29.57 15.20
CA ARG A 14 -6.62 28.42 15.16
C ARG A 14 -5.98 27.13 15.66
N TYR A 15 -4.85 27.21 16.35
CA TYR A 15 -4.07 26.05 16.81
C TYR A 15 -3.63 25.12 15.67
N GLN A 16 -3.47 25.64 14.45
CA GLN A 16 -2.93 24.89 13.31
C GLN A 16 -1.44 25.16 13.16
N THR A 17 -0.66 24.12 12.89
CA THR A 17 0.78 24.19 12.59
C THR A 17 1.00 23.97 11.10
N THR A 18 1.78 24.83 10.46
CA THR A 18 2.22 24.60 9.07
C THR A 18 3.39 23.61 9.05
N VAL A 19 3.32 22.57 8.23
CA VAL A 19 4.43 21.61 8.09
C VAL A 19 5.56 22.28 7.28
N PRO A 20 6.76 22.50 7.86
CA PRO A 20 7.86 23.13 7.15
C PRO A 20 8.28 22.34 5.91
N GLU A 21 8.82 23.02 4.90
CA GLU A 21 9.24 22.37 3.65
C GLU A 21 10.19 21.20 3.85
N THR A 22 11.16 21.34 4.77
CA THR A 22 12.10 20.28 5.11
C THR A 22 11.39 19.02 5.59
N VAL A 23 10.39 19.15 6.45
CA VAL A 23 9.61 18.03 6.99
C VAL A 23 8.73 17.42 5.91
N ARG A 24 8.09 18.23 5.06
CA ARG A 24 7.30 17.75 3.91
C ARG A 24 8.14 16.91 2.96
N ARG A 25 9.37 17.34 2.65
CA ARG A 25 10.29 16.64 1.75
C ARG A 25 10.78 15.32 2.34
N VAL A 26 11.12 15.30 3.63
CA VAL A 26 11.55 14.08 4.33
C VAL A 26 10.42 13.05 4.41
N LEU A 27 9.20 13.48 4.75
CA LEU A 27 8.03 12.60 4.82
C LEU A 27 7.38 12.33 3.45
N LYS A 28 7.89 12.95 2.37
CA LYS A 28 7.33 12.89 1.01
C LYS A 28 5.82 13.16 1.01
N LEU A 29 5.39 14.22 1.69
CA LEU A 29 3.97 14.63 1.78
C LEU A 29 3.56 15.44 0.55
N GLY A 30 2.45 15.03 -0.09
CA GLY A 30 1.74 15.77 -1.12
C GLY A 30 0.53 16.54 -0.58
N GLU A 31 -0.23 17.16 -1.47
CA GLU A 31 -1.47 17.83 -1.11
C GLU A 31 -2.51 16.82 -0.61
N ARG A 32 -3.24 17.17 0.46
CA ARG A 32 -4.29 16.35 1.10
C ARG A 32 -3.81 15.02 1.70
N ASP A 33 -2.50 14.75 1.72
CA ASP A 33 -1.95 13.61 2.44
C ASP A 33 -2.25 13.70 3.95
N LYS A 34 -2.56 12.56 4.55
CA LYS A 34 -2.79 12.45 6.00
C LYS A 34 -1.45 12.29 6.72
N ILE A 35 -1.33 12.90 7.90
CA ILE A 35 -0.17 12.76 8.79
C ILE A 35 -0.63 11.98 10.02
N HIS A 36 0.13 10.95 10.40
CA HIS A 36 -0.12 10.19 11.61
C HIS A 36 0.76 10.73 12.74
N TYR A 37 0.16 10.96 13.90
CA TYR A 37 0.83 11.45 15.10
C TYR A 37 0.88 10.34 16.14
N THR A 38 2.09 9.93 16.52
CA THR A 38 2.29 9.00 17.63
C THR A 38 2.86 9.75 18.82
N ILE A 39 2.12 9.77 19.94
CA ILE A 39 2.57 10.37 21.19
C ILE A 39 3.23 9.26 22.02
N ARG A 40 4.54 9.39 22.27
CA ARG A 40 5.29 8.44 23.10
C ARG A 40 5.17 8.81 24.57
N PRO A 41 5.33 7.86 25.51
CA PRO A 41 5.35 8.15 26.94
C PRO A 41 6.46 9.12 27.38
N SER A 42 7.55 9.23 26.60
CA SER A 42 8.63 10.21 26.79
C SER A 42 8.18 11.67 26.56
N GLY A 43 6.97 11.89 26.06
CA GLY A 43 6.48 13.21 25.64
C GLY A 43 6.86 13.58 24.20
N GLU A 44 7.64 12.72 23.52
CA GLU A 44 7.99 12.91 22.12
C GLU A 44 6.80 12.62 21.20
N VAL A 45 6.58 13.50 20.23
CA VAL A 45 5.59 13.31 19.17
C VAL A 45 6.30 12.93 17.90
N VAL A 46 5.98 11.76 17.35
CA VAL A 46 6.52 11.29 16.08
C VAL A 46 5.49 11.46 14.99
N LEU A 47 5.89 12.19 13.96
CA LEU A 47 5.09 12.42 12.76
C LEU A 47 5.54 11.44 11.68
N THR A 48 4.58 10.70 11.13
CA THR A 48 4.80 9.86 9.95
C THR A 48 3.79 10.22 8.87
N ARG A 49 4.14 9.97 7.61
CA ARG A 49 3.14 9.97 6.54
C ARG A 49 2.15 8.85 6.86
N ALA A 50 0.88 9.19 7.00
CA ALA A 50 -0.13 8.15 7.13
C ALA A 50 -0.15 7.41 5.80
N LYS A 51 0.05 6.09 5.85
CA LYS A 51 -0.29 5.26 4.70
C LYS A 51 -1.77 5.55 4.43
N MET A 52 -2.10 5.85 3.17
CA MET A 52 -3.44 5.50 2.73
C MET A 52 -3.49 4.01 2.95
N SER A 53 -4.22 3.58 3.97
CA SER A 53 -4.77 2.26 3.94
C SER A 53 -5.65 2.28 2.69
N GLU A 54 -5.08 1.90 1.54
CA GLU A 54 -5.76 0.92 0.69
C GLU A 54 -6.24 -0.10 1.71
N GLY A 55 -7.51 0.03 2.08
CA GLY A 55 -8.04 -0.64 3.26
C GLY A 55 -7.66 -2.09 3.14
N ASP A 56 -7.02 -2.64 4.18
CA ASP A 56 -6.77 -4.08 4.24
C ASP A 56 -8.05 -4.75 3.77
N ASP A 57 -8.00 -5.41 2.62
CA ASP A 57 -9.20 -5.99 2.03
C ASP A 57 -9.78 -6.95 3.09
N PRO A 58 -10.96 -6.63 3.64
CA PRO A 58 -11.50 -7.36 4.77
C PRO A 58 -11.81 -8.82 4.42
N VAL A 59 -11.88 -9.14 3.13
CA VAL A 59 -12.13 -10.48 2.59
C VAL A 59 -10.83 -11.22 2.30
N LEU A 60 -9.74 -10.53 1.96
CA LEU A 60 -8.47 -11.16 1.57
C LEU A 60 -7.96 -12.16 2.62
N GLY A 61 -7.99 -11.79 3.90
CA GLY A 61 -7.58 -12.69 4.98
C GLY A 61 -8.44 -13.97 5.06
N GLN A 62 -9.76 -13.84 4.87
CA GLN A 62 -10.69 -14.97 4.88
C GLN A 62 -10.50 -15.85 3.65
N PHE A 63 -10.28 -15.24 2.48
CA PHE A 63 -10.02 -15.95 1.24
C PHE A 63 -8.71 -16.75 1.29
N LEU A 64 -7.63 -16.17 1.83
CA LEU A 64 -6.38 -16.90 2.06
C LEU A 64 -6.57 -18.04 3.07
N GLY A 65 -7.40 -17.84 4.08
CA GLY A 65 -7.78 -18.89 5.02
C GLY A 65 -8.51 -20.07 4.34
N LEU A 66 -9.44 -19.77 3.44
CA LEU A 66 -10.14 -20.78 2.63
C LEU A 66 -9.16 -21.59 1.78
N LEU A 67 -8.25 -20.90 1.05
CA LEU A 67 -7.23 -21.55 0.24
C LEU A 67 -6.32 -22.45 1.07
N ALA A 68 -5.81 -21.96 2.20
CA ALA A 68 -4.94 -22.75 3.07
C ALA A 68 -5.62 -24.02 3.59
N GLN A 69 -6.91 -23.94 3.93
CA GLN A 69 -7.69 -25.10 4.36
C GLN A 69 -7.89 -26.11 3.23
N ASP A 70 -8.23 -25.63 2.02
CA ASP A 70 -8.44 -26.50 0.86
C ASP A 70 -7.15 -27.24 0.46
N MET A 71 -6.03 -26.52 0.39
CA MET A 71 -4.71 -27.10 0.10
C MET A 71 -4.29 -28.15 1.13
N THR A 72 -4.61 -27.92 2.40
CA THR A 72 -4.30 -28.87 3.49
C THR A 72 -5.20 -30.11 3.44
N ARG A 73 -6.47 -29.92 3.07
CA ARG A 73 -7.48 -31.00 3.05
C ARG A 73 -7.38 -31.88 1.82
N TYR A 74 -6.94 -31.33 0.69
CA TYR A 74 -6.84 -32.01 -0.60
C TYR A 74 -5.46 -31.80 -1.25
N PRO A 75 -4.36 -32.24 -0.63
CA PRO A 75 -3.01 -32.03 -1.17
C PRO A 75 -2.82 -32.70 -2.54
N GLU A 76 -3.56 -33.75 -2.85
CA GLU A 76 -3.56 -34.43 -4.15
C GLU A 76 -4.07 -33.58 -5.31
N ARG A 77 -4.79 -32.49 -5.02
CA ARG A 77 -5.28 -31.53 -6.03
C ARG A 77 -4.24 -30.46 -6.38
N LEU A 78 -3.14 -30.37 -5.63
CA LEU A 78 -2.05 -29.45 -5.94
C LEU A 78 -1.27 -29.96 -7.15
N GLN A 79 -1.43 -29.26 -8.26
CA GLN A 79 -0.74 -29.56 -9.51
C GLN A 79 0.29 -28.48 -9.80
N LEU A 80 1.48 -28.92 -10.22
CA LEU A 80 2.47 -28.01 -10.77
C LEU A 80 1.95 -27.44 -12.09
N VAL A 81 2.27 -26.17 -12.35
CA VAL A 81 1.97 -25.57 -13.64
C VAL A 81 2.88 -26.21 -14.69
N ASP A 82 2.27 -26.87 -15.68
CA ASP A 82 3.02 -27.50 -16.76
C ASP A 82 3.65 -26.46 -17.69
N THR A 83 4.91 -26.68 -18.05
CA THR A 83 5.65 -25.92 -19.06
C THR A 83 4.89 -25.82 -20.39
N ALA A 84 4.19 -26.86 -20.82
CA ALA A 84 3.40 -26.81 -22.05
C ALA A 84 2.20 -25.85 -21.93
N LEU A 85 1.57 -25.79 -20.75
CA LEU A 85 0.52 -24.81 -20.46
C LEU A 85 1.08 -23.38 -20.49
N VAL A 86 2.25 -23.15 -19.90
CA VAL A 86 2.91 -21.83 -19.93
C VAL A 86 3.23 -21.40 -21.36
N GLN A 87 3.80 -22.29 -22.18
CA GLN A 87 4.09 -22.01 -23.59
C GLN A 87 2.82 -21.71 -24.38
N ARG A 88 1.74 -22.45 -24.13
CA ARG A 88 0.44 -22.19 -24.76
C ARG A 88 -0.13 -20.82 -24.35
N LEU A 89 -0.06 -20.46 -23.07
CA LEU A 89 -0.50 -19.15 -22.59
C LEU A 89 0.31 -18.03 -23.24
N GLN A 90 1.64 -18.15 -23.26
CA GLN A 90 2.52 -17.18 -23.91
C GLN A 90 2.23 -17.04 -25.41
N SER A 91 1.98 -18.15 -26.10
CA SER A 91 1.60 -18.12 -27.52
C SER A 91 0.28 -17.40 -27.77
N LEU A 92 -0.66 -17.42 -26.83
CA LEU A 92 -1.99 -16.84 -27.01
C LEU A 92 -2.04 -15.37 -26.58
N VAL A 93 -1.40 -15.01 -25.47
CA VAL A 93 -1.55 -13.68 -24.84
C VAL A 93 -0.23 -12.98 -24.54
N GLY A 94 0.92 -13.56 -24.88
CA GLY A 94 2.24 -13.01 -24.51
C GLY A 94 2.58 -11.66 -25.13
N GLY A 95 1.89 -11.24 -26.20
CA GLY A 95 2.03 -9.92 -26.82
C GLY A 95 0.97 -8.91 -26.40
N VAL A 96 0.05 -9.26 -25.49
CA VAL A 96 -1.01 -8.35 -25.02
C VAL A 96 -0.43 -7.50 -23.90
N GLU A 97 -0.30 -6.20 -24.14
CA GLU A 97 0.03 -5.25 -23.07
C GLU A 97 -1.22 -5.01 -22.21
N VAL A 98 -1.11 -5.32 -20.92
CA VAL A 98 -2.17 -5.11 -19.93
C VAL A 98 -1.63 -4.20 -18.84
N ASP A 99 -2.30 -3.07 -18.65
CA ASP A 99 -2.08 -2.20 -17.50
C ASP A 99 -3.12 -2.53 -16.43
N LEU A 100 -2.68 -3.16 -15.34
CA LEU A 100 -3.55 -3.53 -14.21
C LEU A 100 -3.91 -2.34 -13.31
N ASP A 101 -3.19 -1.21 -13.47
CA ASP A 101 -3.43 0.02 -12.72
C ASP A 101 -4.31 1.01 -13.51
N ALA A 102 -4.62 0.70 -14.77
CA ALA A 102 -5.52 1.51 -15.58
C ALA A 102 -6.95 1.48 -15.01
N ALA A 103 -7.62 2.64 -15.06
CA ALA A 103 -9.03 2.72 -14.70
C ALA A 103 -9.88 1.89 -15.67
N LEU A 104 -10.87 1.17 -15.15
CA LEU A 104 -11.85 0.45 -15.96
C LEU A 104 -12.60 1.44 -16.87
N SER A 105 -12.86 1.03 -18.11
CA SER A 105 -13.68 1.79 -19.05
C SER A 105 -15.13 1.83 -18.57
N ALA A 106 -15.80 2.96 -18.76
CA ALA A 106 -17.23 3.10 -18.45
C ALA A 106 -18.14 2.24 -19.35
N ASP A 107 -17.62 1.73 -20.48
CA ASP A 107 -18.33 0.81 -21.38
C ASP A 107 -18.25 -0.66 -20.93
N ASP A 108 -17.42 -0.99 -19.93
CA ASP A 108 -17.23 -2.34 -19.38
C ASP A 108 -17.94 -2.54 -18.02
N GLU A 109 -18.78 -1.59 -17.58
CA GLU A 109 -19.75 -1.73 -16.47
C GLU A 109 -21.08 -2.32 -16.93
#